data_AF-A0A496ZMY0-F1
#
_entry.id   AF-A0A496ZMY0-F1
#
_cell.length_a   1.000
_cell.length_b   1.000
_cell.length_c   1.000
_cell.angle_alpha   90.00
_cell.angle_beta   90.00
_cell.angle_gamma   90.00
#
_symmetry.space_group_name_H-M   'P 1'
#
loop_
_entity.id
_entity.type
_entity.pdbx_description
1 polymer ?
#
loop_
_entity_poly.entity_id
_entity_poly.type
_entity_poly.pdbx_seq_one_letter_code
_entity_poly.pdbx_strand_id
1 'polypeptide(L)'
;IKSLNGSYVDMDREKRRHHLYSRTIDKAIEVEHSDNIDKLREAAIRLKNSNKLNKLLLVPHKNLTKAIQIMRNEGVNGVISNMGGTKKVEV
;
A
#
# COMPACT_ATOMS: atom_id res chain seq x y z
N ILE A 1 31.06 -9.29 29.31
CA ILE A 1 29.92 -8.90 30.17
C ILE A 1 29.62 -7.42 29.89
N LYS A 2 28.38 -7.14 29.43
CA LYS A 2 27.65 -5.86 29.28
C LYS A 2 28.32 -4.64 28.61
N SER A 3 27.68 -4.14 27.54
CA SER A 3 26.92 -2.88 27.63
C SER A 3 25.75 -2.89 26.62
N LEU A 4 24.53 -2.75 27.16
CA LEU A 4 23.30 -2.36 26.46
C LEU A 4 23.37 -0.86 26.19
N ASN A 5 22.89 -0.40 25.02
CA ASN A 5 22.25 0.92 24.77
C ASN A 5 22.36 1.27 23.27
N GLY A 6 21.38 0.82 22.50
CA GLY A 6 21.23 1.12 21.08
C GLY A 6 19.78 0.91 20.66
N SER A 7 18.90 1.73 21.27
CA SER A 7 17.57 2.13 20.79
C SER A 7 16.78 1.12 19.94
N TYR A 8 15.89 0.39 20.62
CA TYR A 8 14.74 -0.35 20.07
C TYR A 8 13.81 0.50 19.16
N VAL A 9 14.05 1.82 19.09
CA VAL A 9 13.27 2.81 18.34
C VAL A 9 13.84 3.08 16.94
N ASP A 10 15.13 2.82 16.70
CA ASP A 10 15.79 3.08 15.41
C ASP A 10 15.55 1.95 14.40
N MET A 11 15.53 0.68 14.87
CA MET A 11 15.13 -0.47 14.03
C MET A 11 13.74 -0.29 13.43
N ASP A 12 12.83 0.37 14.17
CA ASP A 12 11.44 0.54 13.78
C ASP A 12 11.24 1.66 12.74
N ARG A 13 12.17 2.64 12.71
CA ARG A 13 12.23 3.69 11.69
C ARG A 13 12.94 3.21 10.42
N GLU A 14 13.93 2.33 10.55
CA GLU A 14 14.67 1.79 9.40
C GLU A 14 13.88 0.67 8.69
N LYS A 15 13.15 -0.17 9.44
CA LYS A 15 12.13 -1.09 8.88
C LYS A 15 10.99 -0.37 8.16
N ARG A 16 10.71 0.89 8.52
CA ARG A 16 9.68 1.71 7.87
C ARG A 16 10.13 2.37 6.57
N ARG A 17 11.44 2.38 6.26
CA ARG A 17 11.97 3.20 5.15
C ARG A 17 12.50 2.41 3.96
N HIS A 18 12.85 1.15 4.11
CA HIS A 18 13.31 0.34 2.98
C HIS A 18 12.79 -1.10 3.09
N HIS A 19 12.11 -1.56 2.04
CA HIS A 19 12.36 -2.90 1.52
C HIS A 19 11.73 -4.12 2.24
N LEU A 20 10.45 -4.04 2.62
CA LEU A 20 9.60 -5.24 2.74
C LEU A 20 8.37 -5.09 1.83
N TYR A 21 8.63 -5.00 0.53
CA TYR A 21 7.79 -5.66 -0.49
C TYR A 21 7.99 -7.19 -0.43
N SER A 22 8.32 -7.75 0.75
CA SER A 22 8.20 -9.18 0.98
C SER A 22 6.72 -9.50 0.86
N ARG A 23 6.32 -9.94 -0.33
CA ARG A 23 5.75 -11.27 -0.61
C ARG A 23 5.42 -12.10 0.64
N THR A 24 4.72 -11.55 1.62
CA THR A 24 3.88 -12.35 2.50
C THR A 24 2.89 -13.00 1.56
N ILE A 25 2.80 -14.33 1.59
CA ILE A 25 2.03 -15.13 0.62
C ILE A 25 0.62 -14.57 0.41
N ASP A 26 0.08 -13.86 1.40
CA ASP A 26 -1.31 -13.39 1.44
C ASP A 26 -1.51 -11.91 1.07
N LYS A 27 -0.49 -11.19 0.60
CA LYS A 27 -0.59 -9.76 0.27
C LYS A 27 -0.30 -9.44 -1.19
N ALA A 28 -1.21 -8.71 -1.83
CA ALA A 28 -1.00 -8.07 -3.12
C ALA A 28 -0.77 -6.57 -2.92
N ILE A 29 0.24 -6.02 -3.61
CA ILE A 29 0.54 -4.59 -3.59
C ILE A 29 0.62 -4.12 -5.04
N GLU A 30 -0.18 -3.12 -5.37
CA GLU A 30 -0.10 -2.39 -6.64
C GLU A 30 0.29 -0.94 -6.37
N VAL A 31 1.06 -0.37 -7.28
CA VAL A 31 1.53 1.01 -7.19
C VAL A 31 1.15 1.72 -8.49
N GLU A 32 0.42 2.82 -8.38
CA GLU A 32 0.08 3.65 -9.53
C GLU A 32 0.46 5.11 -9.26
N HIS A 33 1.42 5.61 -10.04
CA HIS A 33 2.04 6.92 -9.86
C HIS A 33 1.35 8.05 -10.63
N SER A 34 0.61 7.71 -11.69
CA SER A 34 -0.01 8.70 -12.57
C SER A 34 -1.37 9.17 -12.03
N ASP A 35 -1.82 10.31 -12.52
CA ASP A 35 -3.19 10.80 -12.31
C ASP A 35 -4.15 10.30 -13.41
N ASN A 36 -3.77 9.23 -14.11
CA ASN A 36 -4.59 8.62 -15.16
C ASN A 36 -5.58 7.63 -14.53
N ILE A 37 -6.87 7.85 -14.79
CA ILE A 37 -7.97 7.06 -14.23
C ILE A 37 -7.94 5.62 -14.75
N ASP A 38 -7.63 5.42 -16.03
CA ASP A 38 -7.60 4.08 -16.63
C ASP A 38 -6.49 3.23 -16.00
N LYS A 39 -5.31 3.82 -15.78
CA LYS A 39 -4.21 3.13 -15.09
C LYS A 39 -4.53 2.79 -13.63
N LEU A 40 -5.20 3.70 -12.92
CA LEU A 40 -5.69 3.44 -11.56
C LEU A 40 -6.72 2.30 -11.54
N ARG A 41 -7.60 2.25 -12.55
CA ARG A 41 -8.57 1.18 -12.72
C ARG A 41 -7.91 -0.16 -13.02
N GLU A 42 -6.94 -0.20 -13.93
CA GLU A 42 -6.15 -1.39 -14.23
C GLU A 42 -5.42 -1.92 -12.99
N ALA A 43 -4.86 -1.04 -12.17
CA ALA A 43 -4.24 -1.42 -10.90
C ALA A 43 -5.26 -2.05 -9.92
N ALA A 44 -6.45 -1.47 -9.80
CA ALA A 44 -7.53 -2.04 -8.99
C ALA A 44 -7.97 -3.43 -9.51
N ILE A 45 -8.11 -3.60 -10.82
CA ILE A 45 -8.45 -4.89 -11.44
C ILE A 45 -7.36 -5.94 -11.18
N ARG A 46 -6.08 -5.56 -11.27
CA ARG A 46 -4.97 -6.46 -10.93
C ARG A 46 -5.03 -6.89 -9.46
N LEU A 47 -5.32 -5.97 -8.54
CA LEU A 47 -5.56 -6.31 -7.13
C LEU A 47 -6.72 -7.28 -6.97
N LYS A 48 -7.84 -7.05 -7.67
CA LYS A 48 -9.01 -7.94 -7.65
C LYS A 48 -8.63 -9.37 -8.06
N ASN A 49 -7.89 -9.50 -9.15
CA ASN A 49 -7.52 -10.78 -9.75
C ASN A 49 -6.37 -11.49 -9.03
N SER A 50 -5.72 -10.84 -8.06
CA SER A 50 -4.58 -11.41 -7.33
C SER A 50 -4.92 -12.61 -6.43
N ASN A 51 -6.21 -12.87 -6.17
CA ASN A 51 -6.70 -13.86 -5.20
C ASN A 51 -6.09 -13.71 -3.79
N LYS A 52 -5.55 -12.53 -3.45
CA LYS A 52 -4.99 -12.25 -2.13
C LYS A 52 -6.03 -11.64 -1.19
N LEU A 53 -5.95 -12.04 0.08
CA LEU A 53 -6.80 -11.49 1.14
C LEU A 53 -6.43 -10.03 1.42
N ASN A 54 -5.14 -9.76 1.59
CA ASN A 54 -4.65 -8.42 1.90
C ASN A 54 -4.28 -7.68 0.60
N LYS A 55 -5.07 -6.68 0.21
CA LYS A 55 -4.82 -5.88 -1.00
C LYS A 55 -4.41 -4.47 -0.59
N LEU A 56 -3.34 -3.95 -1.21
CA LEU A 56 -2.85 -2.60 -0.97
C LEU A 56 -2.63 -1.87 -2.29
N LEU A 57 -3.30 -0.74 -2.48
CA LEU A 57 -3.03 0.19 -3.57
C LEU A 57 -2.25 1.40 -3.06
N LEU A 58 -1.07 1.64 -3.63
CA LEU A 58 -0.22 2.81 -3.33
C LEU A 58 -0.35 3.88 -4.42
N VAL A 59 -0.70 5.09 -4.03
CA VAL A 59 -0.94 6.22 -4.96
C VAL A 59 -0.35 7.54 -4.46
N PRO A 60 -0.08 8.53 -5.33
CA PRO A 60 0.20 9.90 -4.92
C PRO A 60 -0.91 10.44 -4.01
N HIS A 61 -0.55 11.31 -3.05
CA HIS A 61 -1.50 11.84 -2.08
C HIS A 61 -2.74 12.48 -2.73
N LYS A 62 -2.53 13.24 -3.82
CA LYS A 62 -3.59 13.89 -4.61
C LYS A 62 -4.59 12.92 -5.24
N ASN A 63 -4.23 11.65 -5.41
CA ASN A 63 -5.05 10.65 -6.10
C ASN A 63 -5.84 9.74 -5.15
N LEU A 64 -5.69 9.91 -3.82
CA LEU A 64 -6.37 9.06 -2.82
C LEU A 64 -7.88 8.99 -3.05
N THR A 65 -8.54 10.14 -3.20
CA THR A 65 -10.00 10.20 -3.38
C THR A 65 -10.45 9.47 -4.65
N LYS A 66 -9.71 9.63 -5.74
CA LYS A 66 -9.98 8.93 -7.02
C LYS A 66 -9.78 7.42 -6.86
N ALA A 67 -8.70 7.00 -6.21
CA ALA A 67 -8.40 5.60 -5.96
C ALA A 67 -9.48 4.92 -5.09
N ILE A 68 -10.00 5.61 -4.07
CA ILE A 68 -11.11 5.12 -3.24
C ILE A 68 -12.36 4.87 -4.08
N GLN A 69 -12.74 5.84 -4.93
CA GLN A 69 -13.90 5.70 -5.81
C GLN A 69 -13.72 4.53 -6.78
N ILE A 70 -12.55 4.41 -7.40
CA ILE A 70 -12.25 3.33 -8.34
C ILE A 70 -12.31 1.96 -7.65
N MET A 71 -11.64 1.78 -6.51
CA MET A 71 -11.67 0.49 -5.81
C MET A 71 -13.09 0.10 -5.39
N ARG A 72 -13.91 1.05 -4.94
CA ARG A 72 -15.33 0.80 -4.63
C ARG A 72 -16.14 0.41 -5.87
N ASN A 73 -15.98 1.15 -6.97
CA ASN A 73 -16.68 0.88 -8.22
C ASN A 73 -16.31 -0.49 -8.80
N GLU A 74 -15.06 -0.91 -8.66
CA GLU A 74 -14.57 -2.21 -9.11
C GLU A 74 -14.88 -3.35 -8.13
N GLY A 75 -15.46 -3.04 -6.96
CA GLY A 75 -15.78 -4.02 -5.91
C GLY A 75 -14.54 -4.66 -5.31
N VAL A 76 -13.47 -3.88 -5.14
CA VAL A 76 -12.19 -4.36 -4.59
C VAL A 76 -12.07 -3.91 -3.14
N ASN A 77 -12.16 -4.88 -2.23
CA ASN A 77 -11.91 -4.64 -0.80
C ASN A 77 -10.40 -4.59 -0.54
N GLY A 78 -9.95 -3.66 0.29
CA GLY A 78 -8.53 -3.54 0.64
C GLY A 78 -8.16 -2.19 1.24
N VAL A 79 -6.87 -1.89 1.18
CA VAL A 79 -6.31 -0.65 1.73
C VAL A 79 -5.78 0.21 0.59
N ILE A 80 -6.12 1.49 0.59
CA ILE A 80 -5.42 2.52 -0.19
C ILE A 80 -4.47 3.23 0.76
N SER A 81 -3.22 3.41 0.35
CA SER A 81 -2.25 4.25 1.08
C SER A 81 -1.65 5.29 0.14
N ASN A 82 -1.34 6.46 0.68
CA ASN A 82 -0.44 7.35 -0.06
C ASN A 82 0.98 6.76 -0.07
N MET A 83 1.79 7.14 -1.06
CA MET A 83 3.16 6.63 -1.19
C MET A 83 4.06 6.98 0.01
N GLY A 84 3.78 8.09 0.70
CA GLY A 84 4.48 8.47 1.93
C GLY A 84 4.07 7.65 3.16
N GLY A 85 3.06 6.79 3.05
CA GLY A 85 2.58 5.92 4.14
C GLY A 85 1.88 6.64 5.29
N THR A 86 1.66 7.96 5.18
CA THR A 86 1.07 8.80 6.23
C THR A 86 -0.45 8.81 6.24
N LYS A 87 -1.09 8.47 5.11
CA LYS A 87 -2.54 8.37 4.98
C LYS A 87 -2.92 7.01 4.44
N LYS A 88 -3.89 6.38 5.10
CA LYS A 88 -4.44 5.08 4.72
C LYS A 88 -5.96 5.13 4.83
N VAL A 89 -6.63 4.48 3.89
CA VAL A 89 -8.09 4.35 3.86
C VAL A 89 -8.43 2.91 3.52
N GLU A 90 -9.30 2.30 4.30
CA GLU A 90 -9.86 0.98 4.02
C GLU A 90 -11.14 1.13 3.21
N VAL A 91 -11.33 0.22 2.26
CA VAL A 91 -12.50 0.12 1.38
C VAL A 91 -13.02 -1.29 1.32
#